data_AF-R5PSE7-F1
#
_entry.id   AF-R5PSE7-F1
#
_cell.length_a   1.000
_cell.length_b   1.000
_cell.length_c   1.000
_cell.angle_alpha   90.00
_cell.angle_beta   90.00
_cell.angle_gamma   90.00
#
_symmetry.space_group_name_H-M   'P 1'
#
loop_
_entity.id
_entity.type
_entity.pdbx_description
1 polymer ?
#
loop_
_entity_poly.entity_id
_entity_poly.type
_entity_poly.pdbx_seq_one_letter_code
_entity_poly.pdbx_strand_id
1 'polypeptide(L)'
;MVGSLALFLYGMKIMSEGLEKFAGDRLRSILGAMTKNRLMGVLTGVGITALIQSSSATTVMVVSFVNAGLMTLRQSIGVIMGANIGTTVTAWIISAVGFKVNISAFAIPLLAIGLPLIFSGKSKRKSIGEFVFGFSFLFMGLTFLQDAATAMNIGDMVAGMLAHVPCDSFFTIILFVTVGALVTMLVQASAATMAITLMLFGMNIPGFGFEQAAALAMGQNIGTTITAFIASLTANTQARRAALAHMFFNVFGVVVVLLVFYPACDFISWMVTDVMGGADNPLYKLSAFHTAFNIANTLLLIWFVPQIEQFVCKVLPEKDAEEPEKLQYITAGLLSTAELSIIQARKEISQFAIRCQRQFNTLLDMHNIEKDEDFEKLFDKVKKYENITDNMEYEIAHYLQHIAEGRLSDEAKLQMMRMLREIDDLESIGDCNFNIARTLSRKRSNCKEHFTDKQLANIKKMEGLVGEAMQLMVNALGQAEGEGHDIAKSYEIENSINNLRNDLRADNLEQLSEGAYDYKLGAFYLDTINGFEKLADYILNVAQTKARQTRV
;
A
#
# COMPACT_ATOMS: atom_id res chain seq x y z
N MET A 1 -5.61 15.98 -33.14
CA MET A 1 -4.77 16.11 -31.92
C MET A 1 -5.38 15.41 -30.70
N VAL A 2 -6.52 15.85 -30.15
CA VAL A 2 -7.11 15.24 -28.93
C VAL A 2 -7.39 13.74 -29.11
N GLY A 3 -8.00 13.33 -30.24
CA GLY A 3 -8.19 11.91 -30.55
C GLY A 3 -6.89 11.11 -30.69
N SER A 4 -5.85 11.69 -31.31
CA SER A 4 -4.53 11.07 -31.43
C SER A 4 -3.89 10.84 -30.06
N LEU A 5 -3.98 11.84 -29.17
CA LEU A 5 -3.50 11.74 -27.80
C LEU A 5 -4.29 10.69 -27.00
N ALA A 6 -5.61 10.66 -27.14
CA ALA A 6 -6.45 9.64 -26.48
C ALA A 6 -6.08 8.22 -26.95
N LEU A 7 -5.85 8.03 -28.25
CA LEU A 7 -5.42 6.76 -28.82
C LEU A 7 -4.04 6.33 -28.30
N PHE A 8 -3.09 7.27 -28.23
CA PHE A 8 -1.76 7.05 -27.65
C PHE A 8 -1.85 6.63 -26.18
N LEU A 9 -2.58 7.40 -25.36
CA LEU A 9 -2.76 7.12 -23.94
C LEU A 9 -3.49 5.79 -23.69
N TYR A 10 -4.52 5.49 -24.49
CA TYR A 10 -5.24 4.23 -24.40
C TYR A 10 -4.35 3.04 -24.81
N GLY A 11 -3.54 3.19 -25.86
CA GLY A 11 -2.53 2.20 -26.25
C GLY A 11 -1.57 1.91 -25.12
N MET A 12 -1.02 2.94 -24.48
CA MET A 12 -0.18 2.77 -23.28
C MET A 12 -0.91 2.06 -22.15
N LYS A 13 -2.15 2.46 -21.83
CA LYS A 13 -2.96 1.83 -20.78
C LYS A 13 -3.13 0.32 -21.02
N ILE A 14 -3.58 -0.06 -22.21
CA ILE A 14 -3.82 -1.47 -22.56
C ILE A 14 -2.51 -2.27 -22.59
N MET A 15 -1.43 -1.66 -23.07
CA MET A 15 -0.10 -2.26 -23.04
C MET A 15 0.36 -2.55 -21.61
N SER A 16 0.21 -1.58 -20.70
CA SER A 16 0.53 -1.70 -19.28
C SER A 16 -0.33 -2.77 -18.59
N GLU A 17 -1.64 -2.78 -18.80
CA GLU A 17 -2.54 -3.81 -18.25
C GLU A 17 -2.19 -5.22 -18.76
N GLY A 18 -1.80 -5.36 -20.03
CA GLY A 18 -1.35 -6.63 -20.60
C GLY A 18 -0.10 -7.16 -19.92
N LEU A 19 0.89 -6.30 -19.65
CA LEU A 19 2.10 -6.65 -18.91
C LEU A 19 1.84 -6.94 -17.44
N GLU A 20 0.96 -6.18 -16.80
CA GLU A 20 0.57 -6.38 -15.40
C GLU A 20 -0.14 -7.72 -15.19
N LYS A 21 -1.16 -8.03 -16.00
CA LYS A 21 -1.88 -9.32 -15.93
C LYS A 21 -0.95 -10.50 -16.23
N PHE A 22 0.04 -10.32 -17.09
CA PHE A 22 1.06 -11.34 -17.35
C PHE A 22 1.97 -11.58 -16.14
N ALA A 23 2.15 -10.58 -15.27
CA ALA A 23 3.01 -10.62 -14.09
C ALA A 23 2.30 -10.99 -12.76
N GLY A 24 0.95 -11.02 -12.75
CA GLY A 24 0.09 -11.04 -11.55
C GLY A 24 0.43 -12.07 -10.45
N ASP A 25 0.88 -13.27 -10.82
CA ASP A 25 1.18 -14.34 -9.84
C ASP A 25 2.46 -14.08 -9.01
N ARG A 26 3.21 -12.99 -9.27
CA ARG A 26 4.51 -12.71 -8.64
C ARG A 26 4.46 -11.66 -7.52
N LEU A 27 3.29 -11.16 -7.15
CA LEU A 27 3.17 -10.03 -6.23
C LEU A 27 3.75 -10.30 -4.82
N ARG A 28 3.54 -11.49 -4.26
CA ARG A 28 4.17 -11.90 -2.99
C ARG A 28 5.70 -11.98 -3.09
N SER A 29 6.22 -12.44 -4.24
CA SER A 29 7.66 -12.49 -4.52
C SER A 29 8.26 -11.09 -4.70
N ILE A 30 7.51 -10.18 -5.32
CA ILE A 30 7.87 -8.77 -5.46
C ILE A 30 8.00 -8.11 -4.08
N LEU A 31 6.99 -8.24 -3.21
CA LEU A 31 7.03 -7.73 -1.84
C LEU A 31 8.21 -8.31 -1.05
N GLY A 32 8.47 -9.62 -1.18
CA GLY A 32 9.62 -10.27 -0.55
C GLY A 32 10.98 -9.81 -1.08
N ALA A 33 11.07 -9.40 -2.36
CA ALA A 33 12.29 -8.85 -2.93
C ALA A 33 12.56 -7.41 -2.47
N MET A 34 11.51 -6.57 -2.41
CA MET A 34 11.58 -5.16 -1.99
C MET A 34 12.14 -4.98 -0.57
N THR A 35 11.92 -5.97 0.31
CA THR A 35 12.24 -5.86 1.73
C THR A 35 13.66 -6.31 2.10
N LYS A 36 14.42 -6.96 1.20
CA LYS A 36 15.72 -7.57 1.52
C LYS A 36 16.82 -6.55 1.84
N ASN A 37 17.08 -5.59 0.94
CA ASN A 37 18.06 -4.52 1.12
C ASN A 37 17.81 -3.37 0.13
N ARG A 38 18.47 -2.22 0.35
CA ARG A 38 18.26 -1.01 -0.47
C ARG A 38 18.54 -1.19 -1.97
N LEU A 39 19.55 -1.98 -2.34
CA LEU A 39 19.88 -2.24 -3.75
C LEU A 39 18.81 -3.10 -4.42
N MET A 40 18.32 -4.12 -3.70
CA MET A 40 17.21 -4.94 -4.17
C MET A 40 15.93 -4.12 -4.29
N GLY A 41 15.71 -3.16 -3.37
CA GLY A 41 14.65 -2.17 -3.47
C GLY A 41 14.73 -1.40 -4.79
N VAL A 42 15.90 -0.82 -5.12
CA VAL A 42 16.12 -0.12 -6.39
C VAL A 42 15.86 -1.05 -7.59
N LEU A 43 16.49 -2.21 -7.65
CA LEU A 43 16.34 -3.15 -8.77
C LEU A 43 14.89 -3.59 -8.95
N THR A 44 14.16 -3.79 -7.85
CA THR A 44 12.73 -4.13 -7.91
C THR A 44 11.92 -2.96 -8.44
N GLY A 45 12.19 -1.72 -8.01
CA GLY A 45 11.59 -0.52 -8.58
C GLY A 45 11.86 -0.36 -10.08
N VAL A 46 13.12 -0.59 -10.52
CA VAL A 46 13.48 -0.58 -11.95
C VAL A 46 12.64 -1.61 -12.70
N GLY A 47 12.62 -2.85 -12.20
CA GLY A 47 11.91 -3.95 -12.84
C GLY A 47 10.40 -3.71 -12.92
N ILE A 48 9.75 -3.31 -11.83
CA ILE A 48 8.31 -3.05 -11.80
C ILE A 48 7.97 -1.90 -12.74
N THR A 49 8.65 -0.76 -12.65
CA THR A 49 8.31 0.38 -13.51
C THR A 49 8.65 0.13 -14.96
N ALA A 50 9.74 -0.58 -15.27
CA ALA A 50 10.05 -0.98 -16.64
C ALA A 50 9.01 -1.96 -17.21
N LEU A 51 8.45 -2.85 -16.39
CA LEU A 51 7.40 -3.77 -16.82
C LEU A 51 6.05 -3.09 -16.94
N ILE A 52 5.65 -2.28 -15.95
CA ILE A 52 4.34 -1.60 -15.97
C ILE A 52 4.36 -0.38 -16.91
N GLN A 53 5.53 0.19 -17.18
CA GLN A 53 5.71 1.44 -17.94
C GLN A 53 5.06 2.66 -17.29
N SER A 54 4.81 2.61 -15.97
CA SER A 54 4.21 3.72 -15.21
C SER A 54 4.87 3.89 -13.85
N SER A 55 5.72 4.91 -13.74
CA SER A 55 6.31 5.32 -12.45
C SER A 55 5.27 5.91 -11.52
N SER A 56 4.28 6.64 -12.03
CA SER A 56 3.17 7.15 -11.21
C SER A 56 2.42 5.99 -10.55
N ALA A 57 2.07 4.95 -11.29
CA ALA A 57 1.40 3.77 -10.72
C ALA A 57 2.32 3.03 -9.71
N THR A 58 3.60 2.87 -10.05
CA THR A 58 4.58 2.22 -9.15
C THR A 58 4.75 3.00 -7.85
N THR A 59 4.87 4.32 -7.91
CA THR A 59 5.08 5.17 -6.74
C THR A 59 3.82 5.32 -5.90
N VAL A 60 2.64 5.40 -6.51
CA VAL A 60 1.35 5.31 -5.79
C VAL A 60 1.24 3.98 -5.05
N MET A 61 1.55 2.86 -5.71
CA MET A 61 1.57 1.53 -5.09
C MET A 61 2.53 1.49 -3.89
N VAL A 62 3.74 2.05 -4.03
CA VAL A 62 4.72 2.14 -2.95
C VAL A 62 4.19 2.97 -1.78
N VAL A 63 3.58 4.13 -2.04
CA VAL A 63 2.93 4.97 -1.01
C VAL A 63 1.81 4.20 -0.31
N SER A 64 0.99 3.46 -1.06
CA SER A 64 -0.07 2.63 -0.51
C SER A 64 0.46 1.48 0.35
N PHE A 65 1.61 0.88 0.00
CA PHE A 65 2.26 -0.14 0.82
C PHE A 65 2.83 0.41 2.12
N VAL A 66 3.38 1.62 2.08
CA VAL A 66 3.80 2.32 3.30
C VAL A 66 2.59 2.66 4.17
N ASN A 67 1.50 3.10 3.55
CA ASN A 67 0.23 3.35 4.25
C ASN A 67 -0.28 2.08 4.95
N ALA A 68 -0.26 0.94 4.25
CA ALA A 68 -0.65 -0.38 4.74
C ALA A 68 0.33 -0.99 5.77
N GLY A 69 1.43 -0.30 6.10
CA GLY A 69 2.53 -0.82 6.91
C GLY A 69 3.19 -2.07 6.32
N LEU A 70 2.95 -2.40 5.05
CA LEU A 70 3.55 -3.54 4.35
C LEU A 70 5.02 -3.29 4.02
N MET A 71 5.41 -2.02 4.01
CA MET A 71 6.76 -1.59 3.72
C MET A 71 7.13 -0.41 4.62
N THR A 72 8.36 -0.41 5.12
CA THR A 72 8.89 0.74 5.88
C THR A 72 9.16 1.93 4.96
N LEU A 73 9.17 3.14 5.52
CA LEU A 73 9.58 4.34 4.80
C LEU A 73 10.96 4.17 4.15
N ARG A 74 11.95 3.64 4.88
CA ARG A 74 13.29 3.37 4.35
C ARG A 74 13.29 2.45 3.13
N GLN A 75 12.53 1.35 3.15
CA GLN A 75 12.42 0.44 2.01
C GLN A 75 11.76 1.13 0.81
N SER A 76 10.73 1.95 1.06
CA SER A 76 9.99 2.67 0.03
C SER A 76 10.89 3.61 -0.79
N ILE A 77 11.82 4.31 -0.14
CA ILE A 77 12.74 5.25 -0.78
C ILE A 77 13.58 4.53 -1.84
N GLY A 78 14.11 3.34 -1.53
CA GLY A 78 14.88 2.55 -2.49
C GLY A 78 14.07 2.16 -3.72
N VAL A 79 12.82 1.71 -3.53
CA VAL A 79 11.94 1.35 -4.65
C VAL A 79 11.59 2.56 -5.50
N ILE A 80 11.28 3.70 -4.88
CA ILE A 80 10.98 4.96 -5.57
C ILE A 80 12.16 5.38 -6.46
N MET A 81 13.40 5.32 -5.96
CA MET A 81 14.59 5.60 -6.76
C MET A 81 14.70 4.69 -7.99
N GLY A 82 14.42 3.39 -7.80
CA GLY A 82 14.36 2.42 -8.88
C GLY A 82 13.28 2.72 -9.92
N ALA A 83 12.08 3.13 -9.48
CA ALA A 83 10.98 3.47 -10.37
C ALA A 83 11.35 4.61 -11.33
N ASN A 84 12.13 5.59 -10.87
CA ASN A 84 12.58 6.69 -11.70
C ASN A 84 13.56 6.25 -12.79
N ILE A 85 14.45 5.28 -12.50
CA ILE A 85 15.28 4.64 -13.54
C ILE A 85 14.39 3.84 -14.50
N GLY A 86 13.44 3.05 -14.00
CA GLY A 86 12.56 2.22 -14.82
C GLY A 86 11.72 3.03 -15.82
N THR A 87 11.34 4.26 -15.47
CA THR A 87 10.60 5.18 -16.36
C THR A 87 11.33 5.46 -17.67
N THR A 88 12.67 5.40 -17.66
CA THR A 88 13.49 5.77 -18.82
C THR A 88 13.38 4.75 -19.96
N VAL A 89 12.90 3.53 -19.66
CA VAL A 89 12.64 2.49 -20.67
C VAL A 89 11.63 2.97 -21.72
N THR A 90 10.64 3.77 -21.34
CA THR A 90 9.66 4.33 -22.28
C THR A 90 10.33 5.19 -23.35
N ALA A 91 11.26 6.07 -22.94
CA ALA A 91 11.98 6.95 -23.86
C ALA A 91 12.80 6.14 -24.88
N TRP A 92 13.43 5.04 -24.43
CA TRP A 92 14.16 4.13 -25.30
C TRP A 92 13.25 3.36 -26.27
N ILE A 93 12.09 2.86 -25.81
CA ILE A 93 11.10 2.23 -26.68
C ILE A 93 10.68 3.21 -27.78
N ILE A 94 10.36 4.44 -27.42
CA ILE A 94 9.93 5.47 -28.37
C ILE A 94 11.08 5.88 -29.30
N SER A 95 12.31 6.05 -28.80
CA SER A 95 13.42 6.55 -29.62
C SER A 95 13.99 5.49 -30.56
N ALA A 96 14.04 4.22 -30.13
CA ALA A 96 14.49 3.11 -30.96
C ALA A 96 13.49 2.76 -32.05
N VAL A 97 12.20 2.91 -31.77
CA VAL A 97 11.12 2.46 -32.65
C VAL A 97 10.44 3.66 -33.33
N GLY A 98 9.88 4.59 -32.55
CA GLY A 98 8.76 5.47 -32.90
C GLY A 98 8.90 6.50 -34.02
N PHE A 99 10.10 6.92 -34.45
CA PHE A 99 10.23 8.04 -35.39
C PHE A 99 11.05 7.77 -36.66
N LYS A 100 11.76 6.63 -36.74
CA LYS A 100 12.59 6.27 -37.91
C LYS A 100 11.94 5.25 -38.85
N VAL A 101 11.00 4.47 -38.34
CA VAL A 101 10.30 3.43 -39.10
C VAL A 101 8.89 3.93 -39.36
N ASN A 102 8.38 3.75 -40.58
CA ASN A 102 6.95 3.93 -40.91
C ASN A 102 6.13 2.90 -40.11
N ILE A 103 6.03 3.06 -38.79
CA ILE A 103 5.42 2.09 -37.90
C ILE A 103 3.95 1.98 -38.13
N SER A 104 3.31 2.98 -38.74
CA SER A 104 1.99 2.84 -39.34
C SER A 104 1.87 1.55 -40.18
N ALA A 105 2.95 1.15 -40.89
CA ALA A 105 3.01 -0.08 -41.68
C ALA A 105 3.15 -1.36 -40.84
N PHE A 106 3.66 -1.30 -39.60
CA PHE A 106 3.78 -2.43 -38.68
C PHE A 106 2.66 -2.48 -37.63
N ALA A 107 2.08 -1.34 -37.25
CA ALA A 107 1.00 -1.22 -36.29
C ALA A 107 -0.25 -1.96 -36.78
N ILE A 108 -0.58 -1.86 -38.07
CA ILE A 108 -1.73 -2.57 -38.67
C ILE A 108 -1.52 -4.10 -38.64
N PRO A 109 -0.37 -4.67 -39.10
CA PRO A 109 -0.08 -6.10 -38.93
C PRO A 109 -0.07 -6.57 -37.47
N LEU A 110 0.53 -5.79 -36.56
CA LEU A 110 0.55 -6.12 -35.14
C LEU A 110 -0.85 -6.10 -34.54
N LEU A 111 -1.74 -5.20 -34.98
CA LEU A 111 -3.16 -5.23 -34.61
C LEU A 111 -3.87 -6.48 -35.10
N ALA A 112 -3.60 -6.89 -36.35
CA ALA A 112 -4.16 -8.11 -36.92
C ALA A 112 -3.75 -9.37 -36.12
N ILE A 113 -2.56 -9.36 -35.50
CA ILE A 113 -2.08 -10.45 -34.63
C ILE A 113 -2.60 -10.30 -33.19
N GLY A 114 -2.60 -9.09 -32.64
CA GLY A 114 -2.98 -8.81 -31.26
C GLY A 114 -4.47 -9.02 -31.01
N LEU A 115 -5.34 -8.63 -31.96
CA LEU A 115 -6.78 -8.69 -31.79
C LEU A 115 -7.32 -10.12 -31.59
N PRO A 116 -6.95 -11.14 -32.41
CA PRO A 116 -7.35 -12.52 -32.14
C PRO A 116 -6.85 -13.08 -30.81
N LEU A 117 -5.66 -12.65 -30.36
CA LEU A 117 -5.08 -13.09 -29.09
C LEU A 117 -5.89 -12.57 -27.88
N ILE A 118 -6.44 -11.36 -27.95
CA ILE A 118 -7.32 -10.78 -26.91
C ILE A 118 -8.57 -11.64 -26.68
N PHE A 119 -9.13 -12.22 -27.75
CA PHE A 119 -10.30 -13.09 -27.68
C PHE A 119 -9.96 -14.55 -27.30
N SER A 120 -8.69 -14.85 -26.97
CA SER A 120 -8.31 -16.19 -26.53
C SER A 120 -8.90 -16.51 -25.16
N GLY A 121 -9.44 -17.72 -24.99
CA GLY A 121 -9.88 -18.23 -23.69
C GLY A 121 -8.75 -18.46 -22.68
N LYS A 122 -7.48 -18.37 -23.09
CA LYS A 122 -6.31 -18.51 -22.21
C LYS A 122 -5.83 -17.15 -21.73
N SER A 123 -5.88 -16.91 -20.41
CA SER A 123 -5.46 -15.64 -19.77
C SER A 123 -4.11 -15.11 -20.27
N LYS A 124 -3.08 -15.98 -20.33
CA LYS A 124 -1.73 -15.60 -20.78
C LYS A 124 -1.68 -15.12 -22.25
N ARG A 125 -2.45 -15.74 -23.15
CA ARG A 125 -2.52 -15.33 -24.56
C ARG A 125 -3.27 -14.02 -24.71
N LYS A 126 -4.33 -13.84 -23.93
CA LYS A 126 -5.07 -12.59 -23.84
C LYS A 126 -4.17 -11.44 -23.41
N SER A 127 -3.37 -11.62 -22.35
CA SER A 127 -2.41 -10.60 -21.89
C SER A 127 -1.36 -10.24 -22.95
N ILE A 128 -0.84 -11.22 -23.69
CA ILE A 128 0.07 -10.97 -24.83
C ILE A 128 -0.67 -10.21 -25.95
N GLY A 129 -1.92 -10.57 -26.23
CA GLY A 129 -2.75 -9.87 -27.19
C GLY A 129 -3.01 -8.41 -26.81
N GLU A 130 -3.35 -8.16 -25.55
CA GLU A 130 -3.51 -6.82 -24.98
C GLU A 130 -2.19 -6.03 -25.09
N PHE A 131 -1.05 -6.63 -24.74
CA PHE A 131 0.26 -5.98 -24.90
C PHE A 131 0.54 -5.57 -26.36
N VAL A 132 0.41 -6.51 -27.31
CA VAL A 132 0.66 -6.25 -28.73
C VAL A 132 -0.32 -5.22 -29.30
N PHE A 133 -1.60 -5.30 -28.93
CA PHE A 133 -2.63 -4.37 -29.35
C PHE A 133 -2.38 -2.95 -28.81
N GLY A 134 -2.06 -2.84 -27.51
CA GLY A 134 -1.71 -1.58 -26.87
C GLY A 134 -0.46 -0.96 -27.48
N PHE A 135 0.57 -1.78 -27.74
CA PHE A 135 1.79 -1.36 -28.44
C PHE A 135 1.47 -0.76 -29.82
N SER A 136 0.63 -1.41 -30.62
CA SER A 136 0.22 -0.87 -31.92
C SER A 136 -0.53 0.47 -31.82
N PHE A 137 -1.45 0.60 -30.87
CA PHE A 137 -2.21 1.83 -30.65
C PHE A 137 -1.35 2.97 -30.13
N LEU A 138 -0.35 2.67 -29.29
CA LEU A 138 0.64 3.62 -28.82
C LEU A 138 1.34 4.27 -30.03
N PHE A 139 1.94 3.47 -30.91
CA PHE A 139 2.68 4.04 -32.04
C PHE A 139 1.78 4.69 -33.10
N MET A 140 0.62 4.11 -33.39
CA MET A 140 -0.36 4.72 -34.29
C MET A 140 -0.83 6.09 -33.75
N GLY A 141 -1.10 6.17 -32.45
CA GLY A 141 -1.42 7.42 -31.76
C GLY A 141 -0.29 8.44 -31.85
N LEU A 142 0.97 7.99 -31.72
CA LEU A 142 2.15 8.84 -31.84
C LEU A 142 2.30 9.42 -33.26
N THR A 143 2.16 8.59 -34.30
CA THR A 143 2.16 9.05 -35.70
C THR A 143 1.06 10.09 -35.93
N PHE A 144 -0.18 9.79 -35.53
CA PHE A 144 -1.30 10.73 -35.68
C PHE A 144 -1.13 12.00 -34.86
N LEU A 145 -0.33 11.97 -33.79
CA LEU A 145 0.00 13.16 -33.01
C LEU A 145 1.03 14.01 -33.77
N GLN A 146 2.06 13.39 -34.35
CA GLN A 146 3.06 14.06 -35.20
C GLN A 146 2.41 14.69 -36.45
N ASP A 147 1.53 13.96 -37.12
CA ASP A 147 0.79 14.46 -38.29
C ASP A 147 -0.09 15.65 -37.92
N ALA A 148 -0.83 15.54 -36.80
CA ALA A 148 -1.66 16.63 -36.31
C ALA A 148 -0.82 17.85 -35.89
N ALA A 149 0.32 17.65 -35.22
CA ALA A 149 1.22 18.72 -34.82
C ALA A 149 1.82 19.46 -36.02
N THR A 150 2.16 18.72 -37.08
CA THR A 150 2.63 19.26 -38.36
C THR A 150 1.52 20.04 -39.06
N ALA A 151 0.32 19.46 -39.19
CA ALA A 151 -0.82 20.11 -39.83
C ALA A 151 -1.29 21.39 -39.11
N MET A 152 -1.10 21.46 -37.79
CA MET A 152 -1.43 22.65 -36.97
C MET A 152 -0.27 23.65 -36.88
N ASN A 153 0.85 23.41 -37.58
CA ASN A 153 2.06 24.24 -37.53
C ASN A 153 2.56 24.49 -36.09
N ILE A 154 2.48 23.49 -35.21
CA ILE A 154 2.93 23.61 -33.82
C ILE A 154 4.42 23.98 -33.77
N GLY A 155 5.22 23.46 -34.70
CA GLY A 155 6.64 23.79 -34.81
C GLY A 155 6.87 25.30 -34.98
N ASP A 156 6.17 25.94 -35.92
CA ASP A 156 6.27 27.38 -36.16
C ASP A 156 5.71 28.20 -34.98
N MET A 157 4.62 27.73 -34.37
CA MET A 157 4.05 28.38 -33.18
C MET A 157 5.04 28.39 -32.02
N VAL A 158 5.69 27.24 -31.75
CA VAL A 158 6.72 27.12 -30.71
C VAL A 158 7.95 27.94 -31.09
N ALA A 159 8.40 27.88 -32.34
CA ALA A 159 9.52 28.71 -32.82
C ALA A 159 9.25 30.20 -32.63
N GLY A 160 8.03 30.67 -32.94
CA GLY A 160 7.61 32.05 -32.73
C GLY A 160 7.59 32.45 -31.25
N MET A 161 7.17 31.56 -30.35
CA MET A 161 7.26 31.79 -28.91
C MET A 161 8.71 31.87 -28.42
N LEU A 162 9.61 31.08 -29.00
CA LEU A 162 11.03 31.03 -28.62
C LEU A 162 11.88 32.12 -29.28
N ALA A 163 11.41 32.76 -30.36
CA ALA A 163 12.16 33.75 -31.13
C ALA A 163 12.65 34.95 -30.29
N HIS A 164 11.95 35.26 -29.19
CA HIS A 164 12.30 36.34 -28.26
C HIS A 164 12.93 35.86 -26.95
N VAL A 165 13.17 34.55 -26.82
CA VAL A 165 13.77 33.93 -25.64
C VAL A 165 15.24 33.67 -25.92
N PRO A 166 16.19 34.18 -25.10
CA PRO A 166 17.62 33.93 -25.31
C PRO A 166 17.92 32.43 -25.16
N CYS A 167 18.13 31.73 -26.28
CA CYS A 167 18.25 30.27 -26.29
C CYS A 167 19.48 29.77 -25.49
N ASP A 168 20.54 30.57 -25.42
CA ASP A 168 21.80 30.23 -24.74
C ASP A 168 21.84 30.65 -23.26
N SER A 169 20.76 31.23 -22.74
CA SER A 169 20.72 31.67 -21.34
C SER A 169 20.36 30.53 -20.40
N PHE A 170 21.06 30.46 -19.26
CA PHE A 170 20.70 29.54 -18.18
C PHE A 170 19.28 29.79 -17.64
N PHE A 171 18.76 31.01 -17.76
CA PHE A 171 17.36 31.32 -17.44
C PHE A 171 16.39 30.48 -18.29
N THR A 172 16.69 30.30 -19.57
CA THR A 172 15.89 29.50 -20.49
C THR A 172 15.89 28.03 -20.08
N ILE A 173 17.03 27.51 -19.61
CA ILE A 173 17.10 26.15 -19.05
C ILE A 173 16.15 25.99 -17.86
N ILE A 174 16.17 26.93 -16.90
CA ILE A 174 15.26 26.92 -15.74
C ILE A 174 13.79 27.02 -16.18
N LEU A 175 13.50 27.85 -17.19
CA LEU A 175 12.16 27.96 -17.77
C LEU A 175 11.68 26.62 -18.32
N PHE A 176 12.50 25.91 -19.10
CA PHE A 176 12.14 24.60 -19.64
C PHE A 176 11.98 23.52 -18.54
N VAL A 177 12.83 23.52 -17.50
CA VAL A 177 12.60 22.67 -16.31
C VAL A 177 11.23 22.97 -15.69
N THR A 178 10.88 24.24 -15.54
CA THR A 178 9.60 24.65 -14.93
C THR A 178 8.40 24.23 -15.79
N VAL A 179 8.47 24.45 -17.10
CA VAL A 179 7.44 24.03 -18.06
C VAL A 179 7.27 22.52 -18.04
N GLY A 180 8.36 21.75 -18.02
CA GLY A 180 8.34 20.29 -17.98
C GLY A 180 7.66 19.77 -16.72
N ALA A 181 7.95 20.39 -15.58
CA ALA A 181 7.29 20.07 -14.31
C ALA A 181 5.79 20.37 -14.37
N LEU A 182 5.40 21.57 -14.80
CA LEU A 182 3.99 21.98 -14.88
C LEU A 182 3.18 21.09 -15.83
N VAL A 183 3.67 20.86 -17.04
CA VAL A 183 2.99 20.01 -18.04
C VAL A 183 2.81 18.60 -17.49
N THR A 184 3.82 18.06 -16.81
CA THR A 184 3.70 16.70 -16.23
C THR A 184 2.79 16.65 -15.03
N MET A 185 2.73 17.71 -14.22
CA MET A 185 1.76 17.77 -13.12
C MET A 185 0.31 17.83 -13.62
N LEU A 186 0.07 18.48 -14.75
CA LEU A 186 -1.25 18.58 -15.38
C LEU A 186 -1.64 17.27 -16.08
N VAL A 187 -0.72 16.70 -16.86
CA VAL A 187 -0.96 15.48 -17.64
C VAL A 187 -0.93 14.23 -16.75
N GLN A 188 -0.17 14.24 -15.65
CA GLN A 188 0.01 13.17 -14.68
C GLN A 188 0.51 11.82 -15.25
N ALA A 189 0.96 11.82 -16.51
CA ALA A 189 1.50 10.66 -17.21
C ALA A 189 2.94 10.95 -17.70
N SER A 190 3.93 10.33 -17.05
CA SER A 190 5.36 10.48 -17.38
C SER A 190 5.68 10.02 -18.80
N ALA A 191 5.14 8.88 -19.21
CA ALA A 191 5.33 8.34 -20.55
C ALA A 191 4.78 9.27 -21.65
N ALA A 192 3.64 9.92 -21.40
CA ALA A 192 3.01 10.83 -22.36
C ALA A 192 3.77 12.13 -22.53
N THR A 193 4.22 12.72 -21.42
CA THR A 193 4.99 13.97 -21.44
C THR A 193 6.37 13.77 -22.08
N MET A 194 7.04 12.66 -21.79
CA MET A 194 8.29 12.28 -22.46
C MET A 194 8.09 12.05 -23.96
N ALA A 195 7.00 11.40 -24.38
CA ALA A 195 6.66 11.19 -25.79
C ALA A 195 6.44 12.51 -26.54
N ILE A 196 5.73 13.46 -25.92
CA ILE A 196 5.54 14.82 -26.47
C ILE A 196 6.90 15.52 -26.61
N THR A 197 7.80 15.35 -25.66
CA THR A 197 9.14 15.99 -25.71
C THR A 197 10.00 15.41 -26.82
N LEU A 198 10.02 14.08 -26.95
CA LEU A 198 10.73 13.40 -28.03
C LEU A 198 10.20 13.82 -29.40
N MET A 199 8.88 13.94 -29.54
CA MET A 199 8.25 14.42 -30.76
C MET A 199 8.65 15.87 -31.09
N LEU A 200 8.48 16.80 -30.15
CA LEU A 200 8.84 18.21 -30.35
C LEU A 200 10.33 18.36 -30.69
N PHE A 201 11.19 17.56 -30.05
CA PHE A 201 12.62 17.55 -30.35
C PHE A 201 12.91 16.98 -31.74
N GLY A 202 12.21 15.91 -32.12
CA GLY A 202 12.29 15.32 -33.46
C GLY A 202 11.79 16.23 -34.58
N MET A 203 11.00 17.26 -34.28
CA MET A 203 10.54 18.26 -35.25
C MET A 203 11.61 19.30 -35.62
N ASN A 204 12.78 19.31 -34.96
CA ASN A 204 13.89 20.25 -35.22
C ASN A 204 13.47 21.73 -35.18
N ILE A 205 12.67 22.10 -34.18
CA ILE A 205 12.14 23.45 -34.02
C ILE A 205 13.28 24.43 -33.68
N PRO A 206 13.43 25.56 -34.40
CA PRO A 206 14.43 26.57 -34.07
C PRO A 206 14.31 27.06 -32.62
N GLY A 207 15.43 27.06 -31.88
CA GLY A 207 15.46 27.44 -30.46
C GLY A 207 15.05 26.33 -29.48
N PHE A 208 14.63 25.15 -29.97
CA PHE A 208 14.36 23.97 -29.16
C PHE A 208 15.36 22.85 -29.49
N GLY A 209 16.57 23.01 -28.96
CA GLY A 209 17.68 22.07 -29.11
C GLY A 209 17.69 20.97 -28.05
N PHE A 210 18.81 20.25 -28.00
CA PHE A 210 19.01 19.14 -27.08
C PHE A 210 18.94 19.59 -25.62
N GLU A 211 19.52 20.76 -25.32
CA GLU A 211 19.55 21.38 -24.00
C GLU A 211 18.14 21.70 -23.51
N GLN A 212 17.30 22.32 -24.35
CA GLN A 212 15.92 22.65 -23.98
C GLN A 212 15.08 21.38 -23.77
N ALA A 213 15.27 20.36 -24.62
CA ALA A 213 14.61 19.07 -24.47
C ALA A 213 15.07 18.31 -23.20
N ALA A 214 16.37 18.34 -22.89
CA ALA A 214 16.96 17.75 -21.69
C ALA A 214 16.46 18.45 -20.41
N ALA A 215 16.41 19.79 -20.43
CA ALA A 215 15.85 20.60 -19.36
C ALA A 215 14.36 20.30 -19.14
N LEU A 216 13.59 20.18 -20.23
CA LEU A 216 12.17 19.79 -20.16
C LEU A 216 12.02 18.40 -19.51
N ALA A 217 12.81 17.41 -19.92
CA ALA A 217 12.80 16.06 -19.34
C ALA A 217 13.19 16.04 -17.84
N MET A 218 14.14 16.88 -17.40
CA MET A 218 14.45 17.07 -15.98
C MET A 218 13.24 17.62 -15.21
N GLY A 219 12.57 18.62 -15.78
CA GLY A 219 11.32 19.15 -15.25
C GLY A 219 10.25 18.08 -15.08
N GLN A 220 10.09 17.20 -16.08
CA GLN A 220 9.10 16.13 -16.03
C GLN A 220 9.31 15.19 -14.85
N ASN A 221 10.56 14.86 -14.51
CA ASN A 221 10.88 14.06 -13.32
C ASN A 221 10.44 14.73 -12.01
N ILE A 222 10.44 16.06 -11.92
CA ILE A 222 9.82 16.76 -10.78
C ILE A 222 8.30 16.62 -10.84
N GLY A 223 7.70 16.87 -12.00
CA GLY A 223 6.25 16.91 -12.14
C GLY A 223 5.55 15.57 -11.87
N THR A 224 6.19 14.43 -12.10
CA THR A 224 5.63 13.09 -11.78
C THR A 224 5.33 12.90 -10.29
N THR A 225 6.03 13.64 -9.42
CA THR A 225 5.91 13.52 -7.96
C THR A 225 4.52 13.92 -7.44
N ILE A 226 3.75 14.69 -8.21
CA ILE A 226 2.40 15.14 -7.81
C ILE A 226 1.46 13.96 -7.56
N THR A 227 1.61 12.87 -8.30
CA THR A 227 0.72 11.71 -8.23
C THR A 227 0.81 11.03 -6.87
N ALA A 228 2.04 10.77 -6.41
CA ALA A 228 2.31 10.25 -5.07
C ALA A 228 1.86 11.23 -3.97
N PHE A 229 2.04 12.54 -4.20
CA PHE A 229 1.60 13.57 -3.26
C PHE A 229 0.08 13.55 -3.06
N ILE A 230 -0.69 13.58 -4.16
CA ILE A 230 -2.15 13.49 -4.14
C ILE A 230 -2.60 12.19 -3.47
N ALA A 231 -2.03 11.05 -3.84
CA ALA A 231 -2.36 9.76 -3.24
C ALA A 231 -2.10 9.71 -1.73
N SER A 232 -1.14 10.48 -1.23
CA SER A 232 -0.81 10.52 0.20
C SER A 232 -1.69 11.47 1.02
N LEU A 233 -2.51 12.34 0.40
CA LEU A 233 -3.27 13.37 1.12
C LEU A 233 -4.27 12.79 2.14
N THR A 234 -4.86 11.63 1.82
CA THR A 234 -5.81 10.91 2.68
C THR A 234 -5.16 9.78 3.48
N ALA A 235 -3.83 9.63 3.39
CA ALA A 235 -3.09 8.52 3.97
C ALA A 235 -2.38 8.92 5.29
N ASN A 236 -1.83 7.92 5.98
CA ASN A 236 -1.11 8.13 7.23
C ASN A 236 0.20 8.92 7.06
N THR A 237 0.81 9.33 8.18
CA THR A 237 2.03 10.14 8.20
C THR A 237 3.19 9.48 7.44
N GLN A 238 3.31 8.15 7.49
CA GLN A 238 4.39 7.43 6.81
C GLN A 238 4.23 7.48 5.29
N ALA A 239 3.00 7.34 4.77
CA ALA A 239 2.69 7.47 3.35
C ALA A 239 3.01 8.88 2.83
N ARG A 240 2.66 9.92 3.61
CA ARG A 240 3.00 11.31 3.32
C ARG A 240 4.51 11.56 3.32
N ARG A 241 5.25 10.95 4.25
CA ARG A 241 6.72 10.98 4.27
C ARG A 241 7.33 10.31 3.04
N ALA A 242 6.75 9.20 2.56
CA ALA A 242 7.22 8.53 1.34
C ALA A 242 7.01 9.40 0.09
N ALA A 243 5.84 10.04 -0.04
CA ALA A 243 5.58 11.00 -1.11
C ALA A 243 6.53 12.20 -1.06
N LEU A 244 6.81 12.74 0.14
CA LEU A 244 7.77 13.82 0.33
C LEU A 244 9.21 13.37 -0.03
N ALA A 245 9.59 12.14 0.31
CA ALA A 245 10.89 11.59 -0.07
C ALA A 245 11.03 11.46 -1.59
N HIS A 246 9.96 11.07 -2.30
CA HIS A 246 9.92 11.06 -3.76
C HIS A 246 10.12 12.45 -4.36
N MET A 247 9.42 13.45 -3.82
CA MET A 247 9.59 14.85 -4.24
C MET A 247 11.02 15.34 -3.99
N PHE A 248 11.54 15.12 -2.78
CA PHE A 248 12.91 15.48 -2.41
C PHE A 248 13.94 14.87 -3.37
N PHE A 249 13.84 13.56 -3.65
CA PHE A 249 14.76 12.85 -4.54
C PHE A 249 14.83 13.47 -5.95
N ASN A 250 13.68 13.78 -6.55
CA ASN A 250 13.64 14.36 -7.89
C ASN A 250 14.11 15.81 -7.92
N VAL A 251 13.64 16.64 -6.98
CA VAL A 251 14.04 18.05 -6.90
C VAL A 251 15.54 18.17 -6.65
N PHE A 252 16.08 17.39 -5.70
CA PHE A 252 17.51 17.39 -5.42
C PHE A 252 18.32 16.95 -6.63
N GLY A 253 17.92 15.87 -7.31
CA GLY A 253 18.61 15.40 -8.52
C GLY A 253 18.64 16.43 -9.63
N VAL A 254 17.52 17.13 -9.84
CA VAL A 254 17.46 18.24 -10.81
C VAL A 254 18.39 19.37 -10.42
N VAL A 255 18.40 19.80 -9.16
CA VAL A 255 19.31 20.85 -8.68
C VAL A 255 20.77 20.46 -8.88
N VAL A 256 21.16 19.22 -8.56
CA VAL A 256 22.53 18.74 -8.74
C VAL A 256 22.95 18.76 -10.21
N VAL A 257 22.12 18.24 -11.11
CA VAL A 257 22.44 18.22 -12.54
C VAL A 257 22.42 19.62 -13.15
N LEU A 258 21.58 20.54 -12.65
CA LEU A 258 21.60 21.94 -13.09
C LEU A 258 22.95 22.64 -12.81
N LEU A 259 23.65 22.28 -11.73
CA LEU A 259 24.98 22.84 -11.44
C LEU A 259 26.05 22.43 -12.46
N VAL A 260 25.85 21.30 -13.15
CA VAL A 260 26.77 20.73 -14.14
C VAL A 260 26.09 20.51 -15.48
N PHE A 261 25.07 21.32 -15.80
CA PHE A 261 24.14 21.06 -16.89
C PHE A 261 24.81 20.94 -18.26
N TYR A 262 25.55 21.98 -18.68
CA TYR A 262 26.24 21.96 -19.98
C TYR A 262 27.29 20.85 -20.07
N PRO A 263 28.20 20.64 -19.07
CA PRO A 263 29.09 19.49 -19.07
C PRO A 263 28.37 18.14 -19.18
N ALA A 264 27.20 17.99 -18.54
CA ALA A 264 26.41 16.77 -18.63
C ALA A 264 25.82 16.57 -20.04
N CYS A 265 25.31 17.63 -20.66
CA CYS A 265 24.82 17.59 -22.05
C CYS A 265 25.95 17.25 -23.04
N ASP A 266 27.13 17.86 -22.89
CA ASP A 266 28.29 17.57 -23.73
C ASP A 266 28.76 16.13 -23.57
N PHE A 267 28.83 15.64 -22.34
CA PHE A 267 29.21 14.25 -22.04
C PHE A 267 28.24 13.24 -22.68
N ILE A 268 26.93 13.48 -22.59
CA ILE A 268 25.93 12.59 -23.20
C ILE A 268 26.00 12.66 -24.72
N SER A 269 26.20 13.86 -25.28
CA SER A 269 26.39 14.03 -26.72
C SER A 269 27.56 13.18 -27.20
N TRP A 270 28.75 13.37 -26.60
CA TRP A 270 29.95 12.60 -26.88
C TRP A 270 29.74 11.09 -26.71
N MET A 271 29.10 10.65 -25.63
CA MET A 271 28.82 9.23 -25.42
C MET A 271 27.98 8.61 -26.55
N VAL A 272 26.94 9.33 -27.01
CA VAL A 272 26.03 8.80 -28.03
C VAL A 272 26.68 8.82 -29.42
N THR A 273 27.35 9.91 -29.79
CA THR A 273 27.99 10.05 -31.12
C THR A 273 29.26 9.22 -31.26
N ASP A 274 30.15 9.28 -30.27
CA ASP A 274 31.53 8.81 -30.42
C ASP A 274 31.76 7.42 -29.80
N VAL A 275 30.98 7.04 -28.78
CA VAL A 275 31.16 5.74 -28.08
C VAL A 275 30.15 4.70 -28.55
N MET A 276 28.87 5.05 -28.61
CA MET A 276 27.81 4.09 -28.99
C MET A 276 27.72 3.86 -30.51
N GLY A 277 28.41 4.67 -31.33
CA GLY A 277 28.28 4.64 -32.79
C GLY A 277 26.85 4.93 -33.27
N GLY A 278 26.02 5.53 -32.41
CA GLY A 278 24.62 5.81 -32.68
C GLY A 278 24.49 7.05 -33.54
N ALA A 279 24.77 6.91 -34.85
CA ALA A 279 24.69 7.95 -35.88
C ALA A 279 23.77 9.11 -35.50
N ASP A 280 24.34 10.29 -35.24
CA ASP A 280 23.78 11.59 -34.79
C ASP A 280 22.26 11.67 -34.56
N ASN A 281 21.69 10.72 -33.80
CA ASN A 281 20.24 10.57 -33.66
C ASN A 281 19.81 11.41 -32.45
N PRO A 282 19.14 12.55 -32.65
CA PRO A 282 18.80 13.45 -31.55
C PRO A 282 17.99 12.72 -30.46
N LEU A 283 17.08 11.83 -30.85
CA LEU A 283 16.23 11.08 -29.91
C LEU A 283 17.02 10.14 -28.98
N TYR A 284 18.15 9.61 -29.47
CA TYR A 284 19.04 8.77 -28.64
C TYR A 284 19.78 9.63 -27.62
N LYS A 285 20.21 10.85 -27.98
CA LYS A 285 20.82 11.80 -27.03
C LYS A 285 19.85 12.09 -25.88
N LEU A 286 18.59 12.38 -26.19
CA LEU A 286 17.59 12.68 -25.17
C LEU A 286 17.27 11.47 -24.27
N SER A 287 17.11 10.28 -24.84
CA SER A 287 16.87 9.05 -24.06
C SER A 287 18.06 8.69 -23.18
N ALA A 288 19.29 8.79 -23.71
CA ALA A 288 20.51 8.57 -22.95
C ALA A 288 20.66 9.58 -21.81
N PHE A 289 20.35 10.86 -22.07
CA PHE A 289 20.35 11.89 -21.02
C PHE A 289 19.37 11.54 -19.90
N HIS A 290 18.13 11.18 -20.23
CA HIS A 290 17.11 10.83 -19.23
C HIS A 290 17.51 9.61 -18.39
N THR A 291 18.08 8.58 -19.02
CA THR A 291 18.63 7.40 -18.34
C THR A 291 19.81 7.76 -17.44
N ALA A 292 20.80 8.48 -17.97
CA ALA A 292 22.00 8.87 -17.22
C ALA A 292 21.66 9.76 -16.02
N PHE A 293 20.75 10.72 -16.20
CA PHE A 293 20.22 11.56 -15.12
C PHE A 293 19.66 10.71 -13.97
N ASN A 294 18.75 9.77 -14.26
CA ASN A 294 18.09 8.98 -13.22
C ASN A 294 19.03 7.98 -12.55
N ILE A 295 19.95 7.38 -13.32
CA ILE A 295 20.98 6.48 -12.78
C ILE A 295 21.94 7.26 -11.88
N ALA A 296 22.47 8.39 -12.34
CA ALA A 296 23.39 9.21 -11.58
C ALA A 296 22.76 9.71 -10.28
N ASN A 297 21.53 10.22 -10.34
CA ASN A 297 20.80 10.65 -9.15
C ASN A 297 20.58 9.51 -8.15
N THR A 298 20.23 8.32 -8.63
CA THR A 298 20.07 7.14 -7.77
C THR A 298 21.39 6.71 -7.15
N LEU A 299 22.48 6.61 -7.93
CA LEU A 299 23.80 6.22 -7.43
C LEU A 299 24.34 7.21 -6.40
N LEU A 300 24.02 8.49 -6.56
CA LEU A 300 24.38 9.54 -5.60
C LEU A 300 23.59 9.37 -4.29
N LEU A 301 22.26 9.29 -4.36
CA LEU A 301 21.39 9.39 -3.19
C LEU A 301 21.11 8.06 -2.46
N ILE A 302 21.37 6.91 -3.07
CA ILE A 302 21.13 5.59 -2.45
C ILE A 302 21.93 5.39 -1.15
N TRP A 303 23.07 6.05 -1.02
CA TRP A 303 23.91 6.02 0.18
C TRP A 303 23.33 6.87 1.32
N PHE A 304 22.49 7.84 0.98
CA PHE A 304 21.90 8.81 1.89
C PHE A 304 20.43 8.50 2.25
N VAL A 305 19.94 7.29 1.95
CA VAL A 305 18.56 6.88 2.26
C VAL A 305 18.20 7.09 3.75
N PRO A 306 19.05 6.72 4.74
CA PRO A 306 18.79 7.02 6.15
C PRO A 306 18.62 8.51 6.45
N GLN A 307 19.39 9.37 5.77
CA GLN A 307 19.38 10.82 5.96
C GLN A 307 18.14 11.43 5.31
N ILE A 308 17.72 10.92 4.15
CA ILE A 308 16.45 11.31 3.50
C ILE A 308 15.28 10.97 4.41
N GLU A 309 15.26 9.77 4.99
CA GLU A 309 14.26 9.34 5.97
C GLU A 309 14.21 10.29 7.17
N GLN A 310 15.36 10.60 7.79
CA GLN A 310 15.43 11.53 8.91
C GLN A 310 14.94 12.94 8.53
N PHE A 311 15.30 13.42 7.34
CA PHE A 311 14.85 14.71 6.83
C PHE A 311 13.33 14.76 6.71
N VAL A 312 12.70 13.78 6.05
CA VAL A 312 11.24 13.78 5.89
C VAL A 312 10.49 13.58 7.20
N CYS A 313 11.05 12.80 8.15
CA CYS A 313 10.50 12.67 9.49
C CYS A 313 10.56 13.98 10.28
N LYS A 314 11.61 14.79 10.07
CA LYS A 314 11.74 16.12 10.70
C LYS A 314 10.79 17.15 10.09
N VAL A 315 10.58 17.11 8.77
CA VAL A 315 9.67 18.02 8.06
C VAL A 315 8.20 17.69 8.36
N LEU A 316 7.87 16.41 8.46
CA LEU A 316 6.54 15.91 8.81
C LEU A 316 6.60 15.08 10.11
N PRO A 317 6.62 15.73 11.29
CA PRO A 317 6.62 15.03 12.57
C PRO A 317 5.32 14.23 12.76
N GLU A 318 5.43 13.14 13.50
CA GLU A 318 4.27 12.33 13.88
C GLU A 318 3.49 13.12 14.94
N LYS A 319 2.19 13.32 14.74
CA LYS A 319 1.34 13.87 15.79
C LYS A 319 0.99 12.73 16.72
N ASP A 320 1.29 12.88 18.00
CA ASP A 320 0.79 12.00 19.06
C ASP A 320 -0.73 12.16 19.11
N ALA A 321 -1.44 11.31 18.38
CA ALA A 321 -2.87 11.14 18.59
C ALA A 321 -3.05 10.08 19.67
N GLU A 322 -3.82 10.39 20.70
CA GLU A 322 -4.46 9.38 21.55
C GLU A 322 -5.09 8.33 20.62
N GLU A 323 -4.94 7.05 21.00
CA GLU A 323 -5.23 5.88 20.15
C GLU A 323 -6.34 6.14 19.12
N PRO A 324 -6.03 6.08 17.81
CA PRO A 324 -7.00 6.47 16.80
C PRO A 324 -8.26 5.60 16.94
N GLU A 325 -9.42 6.24 17.02
CA GLU A 325 -10.74 5.59 16.96
C GLU A 325 -11.05 4.99 15.57
N LYS A 326 -10.10 5.09 14.64
CA LYS A 326 -10.21 4.60 13.27
C LYS A 326 -9.23 3.46 13.04
N LEU A 327 -9.55 2.61 12.06
CA LEU A 327 -8.66 1.54 11.61
C LEU A 327 -7.26 2.06 11.27
N GLN A 328 -6.23 1.29 11.62
CA GLN A 328 -4.84 1.73 11.49
C GLN A 328 -4.30 1.50 10.07
N TYR A 329 -4.64 0.36 9.48
CA TYR A 329 -4.13 -0.10 8.18
C TYR A 329 -5.16 0.09 7.07
N ILE A 330 -6.45 0.12 7.38
CA ILE A 330 -7.55 0.39 6.45
C ILE A 330 -7.92 1.88 6.50
N THR A 331 -7.05 2.74 5.94
CA THR A 331 -7.22 4.21 6.01
C THR A 331 -7.52 4.88 4.66
N ALA A 332 -7.23 4.22 3.54
CA ALA A 332 -7.33 4.83 2.21
C ALA A 332 -7.70 3.81 1.12
N GLY A 333 -8.98 3.77 0.73
CA GLY A 333 -9.49 3.07 -0.45
C GLY A 333 -9.10 1.58 -0.58
N LEU A 334 -9.50 0.95 -1.68
CA LEU A 334 -8.96 -0.36 -2.04
C LEU A 334 -7.52 -0.20 -2.55
N LEU A 335 -6.65 -1.17 -2.24
CA LEU A 335 -5.34 -1.25 -2.89
C LEU A 335 -5.50 -1.64 -4.36
N SER A 336 -4.41 -1.47 -5.13
CA SER A 336 -4.38 -1.75 -6.57
C SER A 336 -4.80 -3.18 -6.95
N THR A 337 -4.71 -4.15 -6.02
CA THR A 337 -5.25 -5.49 -6.21
C THR A 337 -6.03 -5.98 -5.00
N ALA A 338 -6.92 -6.94 -5.23
CA ALA A 338 -7.73 -7.55 -4.18
C ALA A 338 -6.89 -8.36 -3.18
N GLU A 339 -5.83 -9.05 -3.64
CA GLU A 339 -4.94 -9.80 -2.74
C GLU A 339 -4.21 -8.88 -1.76
N LEU A 340 -3.80 -7.69 -2.21
CA LEU A 340 -3.15 -6.72 -1.34
C LEU A 340 -4.11 -6.17 -0.28
N SER A 341 -5.35 -5.90 -0.71
CA SER A 341 -6.42 -5.42 0.17
C SER A 341 -6.75 -6.46 1.25
N ILE A 342 -6.72 -7.76 0.92
CA ILE A 342 -6.87 -8.85 1.89
C ILE A 342 -5.75 -8.83 2.96
N ILE A 343 -4.51 -8.53 2.58
CA ILE A 343 -3.41 -8.43 3.55
C ILE A 343 -3.61 -7.23 4.50
N GLN A 344 -4.15 -6.10 4.02
CA GLN A 344 -4.52 -4.98 4.89
C GLN A 344 -5.59 -5.40 5.91
N ALA A 345 -6.66 -6.04 5.45
CA ALA A 345 -7.71 -6.54 6.32
C ALA A 345 -7.14 -7.49 7.39
N ARG A 346 -6.25 -8.40 6.99
CA ARG A 346 -5.58 -9.33 7.92
C ARG A 346 -4.83 -8.63 9.04
N LYS A 347 -4.07 -7.57 8.73
CA LYS A 347 -3.34 -6.79 9.74
C LYS A 347 -4.29 -6.08 10.70
N GLU A 348 -5.40 -5.58 10.18
CA GLU A 348 -6.42 -4.93 10.99
C GLU A 348 -7.10 -5.91 11.95
N ILE A 349 -7.40 -7.13 11.49
CA ILE A 349 -7.93 -8.23 12.33
C ILE A 349 -6.94 -8.57 13.45
N SER A 350 -5.63 -8.59 13.17
CA SER A 350 -4.61 -8.78 14.20
C SER A 350 -4.60 -7.63 15.22
N GLN A 351 -4.80 -6.37 14.81
CA GLN A 351 -4.97 -5.26 15.74
C GLN A 351 -6.25 -5.37 16.56
N PHE A 352 -7.36 -5.78 15.95
CA PHE A 352 -8.62 -6.01 16.63
C PHE A 352 -8.42 -7.00 17.79
N ALA A 353 -7.75 -8.14 17.57
CA ALA A 353 -7.40 -9.07 18.64
C ALA A 353 -6.56 -8.45 19.77
N ILE A 354 -5.58 -7.59 19.44
CA ILE A 354 -4.79 -6.85 20.43
C ILE A 354 -5.67 -5.89 21.24
N ARG A 355 -6.67 -5.25 20.61
CA ARG A 355 -7.63 -4.38 21.29
C ARG A 355 -8.53 -5.17 22.24
N CYS A 356 -9.04 -6.33 21.82
CA CYS A 356 -9.82 -7.23 22.69
C CYS A 356 -8.97 -7.68 23.91
N GLN A 357 -7.70 -8.00 23.71
CA GLN A 357 -6.79 -8.35 24.81
C GLN A 357 -6.57 -7.17 25.79
N ARG A 358 -6.45 -5.93 25.28
CA ARG A 358 -6.34 -4.73 26.13
C ARG A 358 -7.62 -4.46 26.93
N GLN A 359 -8.77 -4.67 26.31
CA GLN A 359 -10.06 -4.57 26.99
C GLN A 359 -10.17 -5.62 28.10
N PHE A 360 -9.80 -6.87 27.82
CA PHE A 360 -9.75 -7.95 28.82
C PHE A 360 -8.82 -7.59 30.00
N ASN A 361 -7.61 -7.12 29.73
CA ASN A 361 -6.69 -6.68 30.79
C ASN A 361 -7.27 -5.54 31.64
N THR A 362 -7.98 -4.61 31.01
CA THR A 362 -8.68 -3.51 31.72
C THR A 362 -9.82 -4.04 32.60
N LEU A 363 -10.53 -5.08 32.13
CA LEU A 363 -11.55 -5.79 32.92
C LEU A 363 -10.95 -6.48 34.15
N LEU A 364 -9.78 -7.13 34.02
CA LEU A 364 -9.12 -7.81 35.15
C LEU A 364 -8.79 -6.85 36.30
N ASP A 365 -8.42 -5.61 35.98
CA ASP A 365 -8.11 -4.58 36.96
C ASP A 365 -9.34 -4.20 37.82
N MET A 366 -10.56 -4.47 37.36
CA MET A 366 -11.80 -4.11 38.06
C MET A 366 -12.04 -4.91 39.35
N HIS A 367 -11.51 -6.13 39.46
CA HIS A 367 -11.74 -7.00 40.62
C HIS A 367 -11.02 -6.54 41.90
N ASN A 368 -9.99 -5.69 41.79
CA ASN A 368 -9.16 -5.26 42.92
C ASN A 368 -9.39 -3.78 43.32
N ILE A 369 -10.43 -3.13 42.81
CA ILE A 369 -10.71 -1.71 43.11
C ILE A 369 -11.71 -1.56 44.26
N GLU A 370 -11.27 -0.91 45.35
CA GLU A 370 -12.11 -0.56 46.49
C GLU A 370 -12.89 0.75 46.28
N LYS A 371 -12.33 1.74 45.56
CA LYS A 371 -12.97 3.06 45.39
C LYS A 371 -13.94 3.09 44.20
N ASP A 372 -15.16 3.59 44.44
CA ASP A 372 -16.21 3.66 43.40
C ASP A 372 -15.80 4.52 42.21
N GLU A 373 -15.16 5.67 42.44
CA GLU A 373 -14.69 6.55 41.35
C GLU A 373 -13.69 5.87 40.40
N ASP A 374 -12.79 5.05 40.95
CA ASP A 374 -11.77 4.38 40.13
C ASP A 374 -12.38 3.17 39.38
N PHE A 375 -13.41 2.55 39.96
CA PHE A 375 -14.17 1.48 39.31
C PHE A 375 -14.97 2.03 38.12
N GLU A 376 -15.69 3.14 38.29
CA GLU A 376 -16.44 3.77 37.21
C GLU A 376 -15.53 4.21 36.06
N LYS A 377 -14.33 4.76 36.35
CA LYS A 377 -13.33 5.07 35.32
C LYS A 377 -12.90 3.85 34.50
N LEU A 378 -12.67 2.70 35.15
CA LEU A 378 -12.35 1.47 34.43
C LEU A 378 -13.55 0.93 33.66
N PHE A 379 -14.75 0.98 34.24
CA PHE A 379 -15.98 0.55 33.56
C PHE A 379 -16.23 1.37 32.29
N ASP A 380 -16.11 2.69 32.36
CA ASP A 380 -16.20 3.60 31.21
C ASP A 380 -15.10 3.30 30.16
N LYS A 381 -13.90 2.92 30.61
CA LYS A 381 -12.82 2.52 29.71
C LYS A 381 -13.12 1.19 29.00
N VAL A 382 -13.66 0.19 29.69
CA VAL A 382 -14.09 -1.09 29.07
C VAL A 382 -15.24 -0.84 28.09
N LYS A 383 -16.19 0.03 28.43
CA LYS A 383 -17.26 0.48 27.53
C LYS A 383 -16.72 1.20 26.29
N LYS A 384 -15.72 2.07 26.46
CA LYS A 384 -15.06 2.72 25.31
C LYS A 384 -14.43 1.69 24.38
N TYR A 385 -13.78 0.65 24.92
CA TYR A 385 -13.23 -0.43 24.10
C TYR A 385 -14.31 -1.21 23.34
N GLU A 386 -15.46 -1.48 23.93
CA GLU A 386 -16.58 -2.14 23.23
C GLU A 386 -17.06 -1.30 22.02
N ASN A 387 -17.26 0.01 22.21
CA ASN A 387 -17.59 0.90 21.09
C ASN A 387 -16.49 0.93 20.01
N ILE A 388 -15.22 0.77 20.38
CA ILE A 388 -14.13 0.65 19.40
C ILE A 388 -14.23 -0.68 18.65
N THR A 389 -14.46 -1.80 19.33
CA THR A 389 -14.55 -3.12 18.71
C THR A 389 -15.72 -3.22 17.72
N ASP A 390 -16.88 -2.65 18.05
CA ASP A 390 -18.05 -2.61 17.15
C ASP A 390 -17.75 -1.83 15.86
N ASN A 391 -17.11 -0.67 16.00
CA ASN A 391 -16.71 0.14 14.86
C ASN A 391 -15.67 -0.59 14.00
N MET A 392 -14.72 -1.29 14.64
CA MET A 392 -13.72 -2.10 13.92
C MET A 392 -14.37 -3.21 13.12
N GLU A 393 -15.33 -3.94 13.69
CA GLU A 393 -16.07 -5.00 12.99
C GLU A 393 -16.76 -4.43 11.74
N TYR A 394 -17.53 -3.36 11.91
CA TYR A 394 -18.25 -2.70 10.81
C TYR A 394 -17.30 -2.23 9.69
N GLU A 395 -16.24 -1.49 10.04
CA GLU A 395 -15.32 -0.93 9.06
C GLU A 395 -14.54 -2.03 8.32
N ILE A 396 -14.12 -3.10 9.00
CA ILE A 396 -13.44 -4.25 8.38
C ILE A 396 -14.41 -5.03 7.49
N ALA A 397 -15.63 -5.31 7.95
CA ALA A 397 -16.65 -6.02 7.17
C ALA A 397 -17.00 -5.26 5.88
N HIS A 398 -17.22 -3.95 5.99
CA HIS A 398 -17.51 -3.08 4.86
C HIS A 398 -16.34 -3.06 3.86
N TYR A 399 -15.10 -3.01 4.35
CA TYR A 399 -13.91 -3.07 3.50
C TYR A 399 -13.78 -4.42 2.78
N LEU A 400 -14.01 -5.54 3.48
CA LEU A 400 -14.05 -6.87 2.87
C LEU A 400 -15.15 -6.97 1.81
N GLN A 401 -16.33 -6.41 2.05
CA GLN A 401 -17.39 -6.38 1.04
C GLN A 401 -16.97 -5.62 -0.23
N HIS A 402 -16.28 -4.49 -0.10
CA HIS A 402 -15.75 -3.74 -1.24
C HIS A 402 -14.71 -4.55 -2.04
N ILE A 403 -13.87 -5.35 -1.37
CA ILE A 403 -12.96 -6.27 -2.05
C ILE A 403 -13.74 -7.33 -2.85
N ALA A 404 -14.89 -7.78 -2.34
CA ALA A 404 -15.71 -8.84 -2.94
C ALA A 404 -16.35 -8.43 -4.27
N GLU A 405 -16.57 -7.13 -4.48
CA GLU A 405 -17.09 -6.59 -5.73
C GLU A 405 -16.09 -6.70 -6.90
N GLY A 406 -14.80 -6.90 -6.58
CA GLY A 406 -13.73 -7.12 -7.55
C GLY A 406 -13.66 -8.55 -8.12
N ARG A 407 -12.74 -8.77 -9.05
CA ARG A 407 -12.41 -10.13 -9.53
C ARG A 407 -11.49 -10.82 -8.52
N LEU A 408 -12.04 -11.78 -7.78
CA LEU A 408 -11.30 -12.58 -6.80
C LEU A 408 -10.95 -13.97 -7.32
N SER A 409 -9.75 -14.45 -6.96
CA SER A 409 -9.43 -15.88 -7.01
C SER A 409 -10.29 -16.65 -6.00
N ASP A 410 -10.48 -17.95 -6.20
CA ASP A 410 -11.26 -18.77 -5.26
C ASP A 410 -10.58 -18.88 -3.88
N GLU A 411 -9.24 -18.83 -3.85
CA GLU A 411 -8.46 -18.73 -2.61
C GLU A 411 -8.76 -17.44 -1.85
N ALA A 412 -8.77 -16.29 -2.55
CA ALA A 412 -9.07 -14.99 -1.97
C ALA A 412 -10.50 -14.93 -1.39
N LYS A 413 -11.50 -15.50 -2.10
CA LYS A 413 -12.87 -15.60 -1.58
C LYS A 413 -12.95 -16.42 -0.29
N LEU A 414 -12.27 -17.56 -0.24
CA LEU A 414 -12.24 -18.40 0.96
C LEU A 414 -11.57 -17.69 2.14
N GLN A 415 -10.47 -16.96 1.88
CA GLN A 415 -9.81 -16.14 2.88
C GLN A 415 -10.74 -15.05 3.42
N MET A 416 -11.50 -14.38 2.56
CA MET A 416 -12.46 -13.35 2.98
C MET A 416 -13.59 -13.88 3.83
N MET A 417 -14.20 -15.00 3.45
CA MET A 417 -15.25 -15.63 4.26
C MET A 417 -14.74 -16.02 5.66
N ARG A 418 -13.46 -16.41 5.77
CA ARG A 418 -12.82 -16.71 7.06
C ARG A 418 -12.59 -15.43 7.86
N MET A 419 -12.13 -14.36 7.22
CA MET A 419 -11.94 -13.05 7.87
C MET A 419 -13.23 -12.47 8.41
N LEU A 420 -14.34 -12.61 7.68
CA LEU A 420 -15.67 -12.20 8.17
C LEU A 420 -16.09 -12.98 9.43
N ARG A 421 -15.76 -14.27 9.51
CA ARG A 421 -16.00 -15.04 10.74
C ARG A 421 -15.10 -14.63 11.89
N GLU A 422 -13.82 -14.39 11.61
CA GLU A 422 -12.87 -13.97 12.63
C GLU A 422 -13.24 -12.63 13.26
N ILE A 423 -13.76 -11.66 12.49
CA ILE A 423 -14.19 -10.37 13.04
C ILE A 423 -15.47 -10.47 13.87
N ASP A 424 -16.41 -11.34 13.48
CA ASP A 424 -17.65 -11.62 14.21
C ASP A 424 -17.33 -12.28 15.57
N ASP A 425 -16.46 -13.30 15.58
CA ASP A 425 -15.99 -13.92 16.82
C ASP A 425 -15.18 -12.93 17.70
N LEU A 426 -14.40 -12.00 17.10
CA LEU A 426 -13.64 -10.98 17.83
C LEU A 426 -14.52 -9.90 18.45
N GLU A 427 -15.59 -9.48 17.77
CA GLU A 427 -16.63 -8.63 18.32
C GLU A 427 -17.27 -9.32 19.53
N SER A 428 -17.64 -10.59 19.39
CA SER A 428 -18.26 -11.36 20.47
C SER A 428 -17.35 -11.51 21.70
N ILE A 429 -16.02 -11.53 21.51
CA ILE A 429 -15.04 -11.46 22.61
C ILE A 429 -15.12 -10.10 23.32
N GLY A 430 -15.16 -9.00 22.55
CA GLY A 430 -15.26 -7.65 23.12
C GLY A 430 -16.57 -7.43 23.88
N ASP A 431 -17.64 -7.99 23.33
CA ASP A 431 -18.99 -7.96 23.86
C ASP A 431 -19.11 -8.80 25.15
N CYS A 432 -18.46 -9.97 25.20
CA CYS A 432 -18.32 -10.76 26.43
C CYS A 432 -17.55 -10.03 27.52
N ASN A 433 -16.43 -9.37 27.20
CA ASN A 433 -15.69 -8.56 28.17
C ASN A 433 -16.58 -7.47 28.79
N PHE A 434 -17.34 -6.76 27.97
CA PHE A 434 -18.25 -5.72 28.45
C PHE A 434 -19.40 -6.30 29.29
N ASN A 435 -19.95 -7.44 28.89
CA ASN A 435 -20.99 -8.13 29.67
C ASN A 435 -20.47 -8.58 31.05
N ILE A 436 -19.23 -9.06 31.18
CA ILE A 436 -18.61 -9.37 32.48
C ILE A 436 -18.46 -8.09 33.30
N ALA A 437 -17.96 -6.99 32.71
CA ALA A 437 -17.85 -5.70 33.40
C ALA A 437 -19.22 -5.20 33.91
N ARG A 438 -20.29 -5.38 33.13
CA ARG A 438 -21.67 -5.07 33.54
C ARG A 438 -22.13 -5.94 34.70
N THR A 439 -21.80 -7.22 34.71
CA THR A 439 -22.09 -8.13 35.83
C THR A 439 -21.40 -7.64 37.10
N LEU A 440 -20.13 -7.23 37.03
CA LEU A 440 -19.39 -6.67 38.16
C LEU A 440 -20.00 -5.34 38.66
N SER A 441 -20.38 -4.44 37.75
CA SER A 441 -21.04 -3.17 38.09
C SER A 441 -22.41 -3.41 38.76
N ARG A 442 -23.22 -4.33 38.21
CA ARG A 442 -24.50 -4.74 38.80
C ARG A 442 -24.31 -5.38 40.17
N LYS A 443 -23.28 -6.22 40.35
CA LYS A 443 -22.93 -6.81 41.64
C LYS A 443 -22.62 -5.72 42.64
N ARG A 444 -21.76 -4.76 42.31
CA ARG A 444 -21.37 -3.65 43.19
C ARG A 444 -22.56 -2.78 43.61
N SER A 445 -23.49 -2.54 42.68
CA SER A 445 -24.69 -1.72 42.93
C SER A 445 -25.77 -2.45 43.74
N ASN A 446 -25.96 -3.76 43.52
CA ASN A 446 -27.09 -4.52 44.06
C ASN A 446 -26.71 -5.47 45.20
N CYS A 447 -25.43 -5.76 45.41
CA CYS A 447 -24.90 -6.69 46.41
C CYS A 447 -23.65 -6.09 47.07
N LYS A 448 -23.83 -5.57 48.29
CA LYS A 448 -22.75 -4.93 49.06
C LYS A 448 -21.73 -5.90 49.61
N GLU A 449 -22.05 -7.19 49.68
CA GLU A 449 -21.13 -8.24 50.13
C GLU A 449 -20.00 -8.41 49.11
N HIS A 450 -18.76 -8.50 49.59
CA HIS A 450 -17.61 -8.82 48.74
C HIS A 450 -17.60 -10.31 48.37
N PHE A 451 -16.99 -10.64 47.22
CA PHE A 451 -16.70 -12.05 46.94
C PHE A 451 -15.82 -12.60 48.06
N THR A 452 -16.05 -13.86 48.44
CA THR A 452 -15.20 -14.53 49.45
C THR A 452 -13.79 -14.71 48.91
N ASP A 453 -12.80 -14.87 49.79
CA ASP A 453 -11.40 -15.10 49.37
C ASP A 453 -11.28 -16.32 48.45
N LYS A 454 -12.07 -17.38 48.72
CA LYS A 454 -12.16 -18.58 47.87
C LYS A 454 -12.72 -18.25 46.48
N GLN A 455 -13.82 -17.49 46.41
CA GLN A 455 -14.40 -17.06 45.13
C GLN A 455 -13.42 -16.19 44.33
N LEU A 456 -12.74 -15.24 44.98
CA LEU A 456 -11.77 -14.37 44.31
C LEU A 456 -10.55 -15.15 43.80
N ALA A 457 -10.05 -16.13 44.57
CA ALA A 457 -8.98 -17.02 44.13
C ALA A 457 -9.40 -17.86 42.90
N ASN A 458 -10.64 -18.34 42.88
CA ASN A 458 -11.19 -19.10 41.76
C ASN A 458 -11.40 -18.23 40.51
N ILE A 459 -11.89 -17.00 40.67
CA ILE A 459 -11.97 -16.00 39.59
C ILE A 459 -10.58 -15.78 39.01
N LYS A 460 -9.57 -15.50 39.84
CA LYS A 460 -8.18 -15.29 39.38
C LYS A 460 -7.61 -16.49 38.63
N LYS A 461 -7.96 -17.71 39.04
CA LYS A 461 -7.57 -18.93 38.32
C LYS A 461 -8.22 -18.99 36.93
N MET A 462 -9.50 -18.65 36.82
CA MET A 462 -10.22 -18.57 35.55
C MET A 462 -9.62 -17.47 34.64
N GLU A 463 -9.39 -16.27 35.19
CA GLU A 463 -8.75 -15.14 34.49
C GLU A 463 -7.39 -15.51 33.91
N GLY A 464 -6.57 -16.26 34.66
CA GLY A 464 -5.27 -16.75 34.20
C GLY A 464 -5.36 -17.66 32.98
N LEU A 465 -6.29 -18.62 32.99
CA LEU A 465 -6.51 -19.53 31.85
C LEU A 465 -7.04 -18.79 30.63
N VAL A 466 -8.02 -17.90 30.80
CA VAL A 466 -8.56 -17.09 29.72
C VAL A 466 -7.49 -16.15 29.16
N GLY A 467 -6.65 -15.55 30.00
CA GLY A 467 -5.52 -14.71 29.58
C GLY A 467 -4.50 -15.49 28.75
N GLU A 468 -4.22 -16.74 29.09
CA GLU A 468 -3.36 -17.63 28.29
C GLU A 468 -3.98 -17.93 26.92
N ALA A 469 -5.28 -18.25 26.87
CA ALA A 469 -6.02 -18.46 25.62
C ALA A 469 -5.98 -17.20 24.74
N MET A 470 -6.20 -16.03 25.33
CA MET A 470 -6.18 -14.73 24.66
C MET A 470 -4.81 -14.45 24.02
N GLN A 471 -3.73 -14.77 24.73
CA GLN A 471 -2.37 -14.61 24.23
C GLN A 471 -2.06 -15.56 23.06
N LEU A 472 -2.52 -16.81 23.12
CA LEU A 472 -2.37 -17.76 22.02
C LEU A 472 -3.10 -17.29 20.76
N MET A 473 -4.33 -16.78 20.90
CA MET A 473 -5.10 -16.22 19.78
C MET A 473 -4.38 -15.01 19.14
N VAL A 474 -3.90 -14.05 19.95
CA VAL A 474 -3.15 -12.89 19.45
C VAL A 474 -1.88 -13.33 18.70
N ASN A 475 -1.15 -14.30 19.24
CA ASN A 475 0.04 -14.86 18.59
C ASN A 475 -0.32 -15.55 17.26
N ALA A 476 -1.42 -16.31 17.22
CA ALA A 476 -1.89 -17.00 16.02
C ALA A 476 -2.26 -16.02 14.89
N LEU A 477 -2.94 -14.93 15.23
CA LEU A 477 -3.33 -13.90 14.26
C LEU A 477 -2.15 -13.03 13.81
N GLY A 478 -1.10 -12.89 14.63
CA GLY A 478 0.11 -12.14 14.30
C GLY A 478 1.11 -12.88 13.39
N GLN A 479 0.99 -14.20 13.24
CA GLN A 479 1.87 -15.02 12.39
C GLN A 479 1.56 -14.87 10.89
N ALA A 480 2.60 -15.04 10.05
CA ALA A 480 2.46 -15.01 8.60
C ALA A 480 1.62 -16.19 8.08
N GLU A 481 0.93 -16.01 6.95
CA GLU A 481 0.20 -17.11 6.31
C GLU A 481 1.16 -18.27 5.98
N GLY A 482 0.80 -19.49 6.42
CA GLY A 482 1.59 -20.70 6.18
C GLY A 482 2.51 -21.13 7.34
N GLU A 483 2.70 -20.28 8.36
CA GLU A 483 3.33 -20.72 9.61
C GLU A 483 2.32 -21.56 10.41
N GLY A 484 2.64 -22.84 10.61
CA GLY A 484 1.77 -23.78 11.32
C GLY A 484 1.47 -23.32 12.74
N HIS A 485 0.23 -22.93 13.01
CA HIS A 485 -0.24 -22.71 14.37
C HIS A 485 -0.61 -24.05 15.02
N ASP A 486 0.03 -24.37 16.14
CA ASP A 486 -0.32 -25.53 16.96
C ASP A 486 -1.59 -25.25 17.76
N ILE A 487 -2.73 -25.59 17.16
CA ILE A 487 -4.05 -25.45 17.78
C ILE A 487 -4.28 -26.39 18.97
N ALA A 488 -3.44 -27.43 19.16
CA ALA A 488 -3.64 -28.40 20.23
C ALA A 488 -3.65 -27.73 21.60
N LYS A 489 -2.74 -26.76 21.82
CA LYS A 489 -2.67 -25.99 23.06
C LYS A 489 -3.94 -25.18 23.33
N SER A 490 -4.53 -24.58 22.30
CA SER A 490 -5.79 -23.84 22.45
C SER A 490 -6.94 -24.76 22.89
N TYR A 491 -6.99 -25.99 22.36
CA TYR A 491 -7.97 -26.99 22.82
C TYR A 491 -7.71 -27.49 24.26
N GLU A 492 -6.44 -27.66 24.65
CA GLU A 492 -6.09 -28.07 26.02
C GLU A 492 -6.51 -27.02 27.06
N ILE A 493 -6.27 -25.74 26.77
CA ILE A 493 -6.69 -24.64 27.64
C ILE A 493 -8.21 -24.54 27.70
N GLU A 494 -8.91 -24.66 26.56
CA GLU A 494 -10.38 -24.64 26.52
C GLU A 494 -10.98 -25.77 27.37
N ASN A 495 -10.44 -26.99 27.28
CA ASN A 495 -10.87 -28.09 28.13
C ASN A 495 -10.61 -27.80 29.61
N SER A 496 -9.50 -27.14 29.93
CA SER A 496 -9.17 -26.76 31.31
C SER A 496 -10.13 -25.70 31.85
N ILE A 497 -10.54 -24.73 31.04
CA ILE A 497 -11.54 -23.70 31.37
C ILE A 497 -12.91 -24.35 31.61
N ASN A 498 -13.34 -25.23 30.70
CA ASN A 498 -14.59 -25.97 30.80
C ASN A 498 -14.68 -26.83 32.07
N ASN A 499 -13.61 -27.56 32.38
CA ASN A 499 -13.52 -28.37 33.58
C ASN A 499 -13.57 -27.50 34.84
N LEU A 500 -12.80 -26.40 34.86
CA LEU A 500 -12.81 -25.46 35.98
C LEU A 500 -14.21 -24.86 36.19
N ARG A 501 -14.90 -24.41 35.13
CA ARG A 501 -16.28 -23.92 35.22
C ARG A 501 -17.19 -24.95 35.91
N ASN A 502 -17.11 -26.22 35.49
CA ASN A 502 -17.95 -27.29 36.03
C ASN A 502 -17.67 -27.54 37.52
N ASP A 503 -16.40 -27.57 37.91
CA ASP A 503 -15.98 -27.72 39.30
C ASP A 503 -16.47 -26.55 40.17
N LEU A 504 -16.26 -25.31 39.69
CA LEU A 504 -16.69 -24.09 40.39
C LEU A 504 -18.22 -23.99 40.51
N ARG A 505 -18.96 -24.53 39.54
CA ARG A 505 -20.42 -24.60 39.58
C ARG A 505 -20.92 -25.59 40.63
N ALA A 506 -20.28 -26.76 40.71
CA ALA A 506 -20.61 -27.77 41.72
C ALA A 506 -20.27 -27.24 43.13
N ASP A 507 -19.08 -26.68 43.33
CA ASP A 507 -18.63 -26.09 44.60
C ASP A 507 -19.58 -24.96 45.05
N ASN A 508 -20.00 -24.09 44.13
CA ASN A 508 -20.92 -23.01 44.49
C ASN A 508 -22.29 -23.52 44.97
N LEU A 509 -22.81 -24.60 44.40
CA LEU A 509 -24.07 -25.20 44.84
C LEU A 509 -23.95 -25.82 46.23
N GLU A 510 -22.84 -26.50 46.51
CA GLU A 510 -22.53 -27.07 47.82
C GLU A 510 -22.42 -25.97 48.88
N GLN A 511 -21.62 -24.93 48.62
CA GLN A 511 -21.43 -23.80 49.53
C GLN A 511 -22.72 -23.01 49.81
N LEU A 512 -23.60 -22.86 48.82
CA LEU A 512 -24.93 -22.28 49.02
C LEU A 512 -25.81 -23.15 49.91
N SER A 513 -25.71 -24.48 49.79
CA SER A 513 -26.48 -25.41 50.62
C SER A 513 -26.00 -25.43 52.08
N GLU A 514 -24.72 -25.15 52.30
CA GLU A 514 -24.09 -24.98 53.61
C GLU A 514 -24.29 -23.59 54.24
N GLY A 515 -24.85 -22.62 53.49
CA GLY A 515 -25.08 -21.27 53.98
C GLY A 515 -23.82 -20.40 54.09
N ALA A 516 -22.76 -20.71 53.31
CA ALA A 516 -21.50 -19.96 53.34
C ALA A 516 -21.63 -18.50 52.86
N TYR A 517 -22.63 -18.20 52.01
CA TYR A 517 -22.97 -16.86 51.52
C TYR A 517 -24.39 -16.83 50.92
N ASP A 518 -24.95 -15.63 50.68
CA ASP A 518 -26.28 -15.47 50.09
C ASP A 518 -26.34 -15.94 48.63
N TYR A 519 -27.53 -16.42 48.23
CA TYR A 519 -27.83 -16.84 46.85
C TYR A 519 -27.50 -15.75 45.83
N LYS A 520 -27.76 -14.48 46.17
CA LYS A 520 -27.50 -13.35 45.28
C LYS A 520 -26.01 -13.20 44.97
N LEU A 521 -25.12 -13.36 45.95
CA LEU A 521 -23.67 -13.32 45.75
C LEU A 521 -23.20 -14.51 44.90
N GLY A 522 -23.73 -15.71 45.20
CA GLY A 522 -23.45 -16.93 44.43
C GLY A 522 -23.89 -16.84 42.97
N ALA A 523 -25.01 -16.17 42.68
CA ALA A 523 -25.48 -15.94 41.31
C ALA A 523 -24.51 -15.03 40.52
N PHE A 524 -24.10 -13.88 41.09
CA PHE A 524 -23.12 -13.00 40.43
C PHE A 524 -21.76 -13.67 40.22
N TYR A 525 -21.34 -14.52 41.16
CA TYR A 525 -20.14 -15.32 41.02
C TYR A 525 -20.23 -16.26 39.81
N LEU A 526 -21.32 -17.03 39.68
CA LEU A 526 -21.50 -17.92 38.54
C LEU A 526 -21.69 -17.18 37.21
N ASP A 527 -22.39 -16.04 37.20
CA ASP A 527 -22.53 -15.21 35.99
C ASP A 527 -21.16 -14.73 35.49
N THR A 528 -20.25 -14.40 36.42
CA THR A 528 -18.87 -14.01 36.10
C THR A 528 -18.09 -15.19 35.52
N ILE A 529 -18.16 -16.37 36.15
CA ILE A 529 -17.48 -17.59 35.68
C ILE A 529 -18.00 -18.05 34.31
N ASN A 530 -19.32 -18.03 34.09
CA ASN A 530 -19.92 -18.36 32.80
C ASN A 530 -19.56 -17.33 31.72
N GLY A 531 -19.43 -16.06 32.08
CA GLY A 531 -18.95 -15.02 31.17
C GLY A 531 -17.52 -15.31 30.67
N PHE A 532 -16.62 -15.71 31.56
CA PHE A 532 -15.25 -16.09 31.19
C PHE A 532 -15.17 -17.35 30.33
N GLU A 533 -16.00 -18.35 30.58
CA GLU A 533 -16.03 -19.54 29.73
C GLU A 533 -16.60 -19.24 28.33
N LYS A 534 -17.71 -18.49 28.25
CA LYS A 534 -18.24 -18.05 26.95
C LYS A 534 -17.22 -17.21 26.17
N LEU A 535 -16.47 -16.35 26.86
CA LEU A 535 -15.36 -15.61 26.28
C LEU A 535 -14.30 -16.56 25.69
N ALA A 536 -13.95 -17.63 26.39
CA ALA A 536 -12.98 -18.63 25.94
C ALA A 536 -13.43 -19.40 24.69
N ASP A 537 -14.71 -19.76 24.59
CA ASP A 537 -15.29 -20.39 23.40
C ASP A 537 -15.03 -19.55 22.13
N TYR A 538 -15.28 -18.24 22.19
CA TYR A 538 -15.04 -17.34 21.06
C TYR A 538 -13.54 -17.21 20.73
N ILE A 539 -12.66 -17.17 21.75
CA ILE A 539 -11.20 -17.18 21.55
C ILE A 539 -10.78 -18.44 20.76
N LEU A 540 -11.33 -19.59 21.13
CA LEU A 540 -11.04 -20.84 20.44
C LEU A 540 -11.58 -20.83 19.00
N ASN A 541 -12.77 -20.27 18.75
CA ASN A 541 -13.33 -20.15 17.39
C ASN A 541 -12.42 -19.35 16.44
N VAL A 542 -11.87 -18.23 16.93
CA VAL A 542 -10.89 -17.42 16.17
C VAL A 542 -9.64 -18.24 15.86
N ALA A 543 -9.07 -18.91 16.87
CA ALA A 543 -7.88 -19.75 16.70
C ALA A 543 -8.13 -20.93 15.72
N GLN A 544 -9.31 -21.55 15.77
CA GLN A 544 -9.73 -22.60 14.82
C GLN A 544 -9.83 -22.09 13.40
N THR A 545 -10.46 -20.94 13.21
CA THR A 545 -10.62 -20.34 11.88
C THR A 545 -9.26 -20.01 11.26
N LYS A 546 -8.31 -19.53 12.07
CA LYS A 546 -6.92 -19.29 11.65
C LYS A 546 -6.17 -20.58 11.32
N ALA A 547 -6.23 -21.61 12.16
CA ALA A 547 -5.48 -22.86 11.93
C ALA A 547 -5.93 -23.61 10.66
N ARG A 548 -7.22 -23.53 10.30
CA ARG A 548 -7.76 -24.06 9.04
C ARG A 548 -7.18 -23.39 7.79
N GLN A 549 -6.48 -22.26 7.91
CA GLN A 549 -5.76 -21.61 6.79
C GLN A 549 -4.49 -22.37 6.38
N THR A 550 -3.82 -23.05 7.31
CA THR A 550 -2.50 -23.66 7.10
C THR A 550 -2.52 -25.07 6.50
N ARG A 551 -3.70 -25.70 6.40
CA ARG A 551 -3.87 -27.10 5.94
C ARG A 551 -4.27 -27.24 4.46
N VAL A 552 -4.07 -26.20 3.65
CA VAL A 552 -4.39 -26.21 2.20
C VAL A 552 -3.12 -26.30 1.38
#